data_AF-A0A5L5FAH3-F1
#
_entry.id   AF-A0A5L5FAH3-F1
#
_cell.length_a   1.000
_cell.length_b   1.000
_cell.length_c   1.000
_cell.angle_alpha   90.00
_cell.angle_beta   90.00
_cell.angle_gamma   90.00
#
_symmetry.space_group_name_H-M   'P 1'
#
loop_
_entity.id
_entity.type
_entity.pdbx_description
1 polymer ?
#
loop_
_entity_poly.entity_id
_entity_poly.type
_entity_poly.pdbx_seq_one_letter_code
_entity_poly.pdbx_strand_id
1 'polypeptide(L)'
;LNLNYNQFTNVAPIATMKNLKVLYLNNNNLTSIDALNTLRGLTIAYADNNNITDLSNLKNFFEAMVAQGDYEGLQINNQTITLPTINIKKGATANSTNPTLDINGQKMPVSNISNDGTVSADNKTVSFANLPIGNKTVTYKAKFTATSSKGVPLSYSINVSQPINVSEQTDSTVSVFYQDENGNELAPTETLSGKSGEDYQTTEKTIANYQLKEIEGQASGQFTDTDSTVTYVYEKADGAPVTVKYVDADGNDLATSDTLNGKIDAPYQTSAKSISDWAVKTTPNNATGVFTNSKQTVTYVYEKADGAPVTVKYVDG
;
A
#
# COMPACT_ATOMS: atom_id res chain seq x y z
N LEU A 1 42.45 -34.13 -6.58
CA LEU A 1 41.18 -34.79 -6.96
C LEU A 1 40.60 -34.01 -8.13
N ASN A 2 40.29 -34.69 -9.23
CA ASN A 2 39.68 -34.06 -10.41
C ASN A 2 38.24 -34.55 -10.56
N LEU A 3 37.28 -33.64 -10.46
CA LEU A 3 35.85 -33.87 -10.61
C LEU A 3 35.26 -32.98 -11.73
N ASN A 4 36.10 -32.47 -12.63
CA ASN A 4 35.65 -31.66 -13.76
C ASN A 4 34.67 -32.41 -14.67
N TYR A 5 33.83 -31.67 -15.39
CA TYR A 5 32.95 -32.22 -16.44
C TYR A 5 32.03 -33.34 -15.93
N ASN A 6 31.42 -33.10 -14.78
CA ASN A 6 30.37 -33.96 -14.22
C ASN A 6 29.06 -33.16 -14.13
N GLN A 7 28.07 -33.69 -13.42
CA GLN A 7 26.77 -33.05 -13.21
C GLN A 7 26.50 -32.79 -11.73
N PHE A 8 27.55 -32.63 -10.92
CA PHE A 8 27.40 -32.46 -9.48
C PHE A 8 26.68 -31.16 -9.18
N THR A 9 25.70 -31.23 -8.29
CA THR A 9 25.00 -30.06 -7.72
C THR A 9 25.53 -29.67 -6.36
N ASN A 10 26.26 -30.57 -5.69
CA ASN A 10 26.93 -30.32 -4.43
C ASN A 10 28.21 -31.16 -4.32
N VAL A 11 29.10 -30.72 -3.42
CA VAL A 11 30.35 -31.39 -3.08
C VAL A 11 30.45 -31.65 -1.57
N ALA A 12 29.33 -31.90 -0.90
CA ALA A 12 29.37 -32.19 0.55
C ALA A 12 30.26 -33.41 0.92
N PRO A 13 30.28 -34.52 0.16
CA PRO A 13 31.06 -35.71 0.54
C PRO A 13 32.58 -35.51 0.62
N ILE A 14 33.15 -34.52 -0.09
CA ILE A 14 34.61 -34.30 -0.04
C ILE A 14 35.06 -33.69 1.29
N ALA A 15 34.15 -33.23 2.15
CA ALA A 15 34.46 -32.57 3.42
C ALA A 15 35.33 -33.41 4.38
N THR A 16 35.35 -34.74 4.23
CA THR A 16 36.18 -35.65 5.04
C THR A 16 37.63 -35.76 4.55
N MET A 17 37.93 -35.29 3.33
CA MET A 17 39.23 -35.47 2.67
C MET A 17 40.28 -34.43 3.14
N LYS A 18 40.62 -34.41 4.43
CA LYS A 18 41.44 -33.34 5.07
C LYS A 18 42.84 -33.14 4.47
N ASN A 19 43.39 -34.16 3.82
CA ASN A 19 44.72 -34.13 3.22
C ASN A 19 44.70 -33.67 1.75
N LEU A 20 43.54 -33.34 1.19
CA LEU A 20 43.42 -32.91 -0.20
C LEU A 20 44.15 -31.58 -0.41
N LYS A 21 45.02 -31.53 -1.42
CA LYS A 21 45.81 -30.35 -1.79
C LYS A 21 45.25 -29.60 -2.99
N VAL A 22 44.82 -30.35 -4.01
CA VAL A 22 44.35 -29.79 -5.28
C VAL A 22 42.99 -30.39 -5.62
N LEU A 23 42.04 -29.51 -5.96
CA LEU A 23 40.68 -29.88 -6.34
C LEU A 23 40.25 -29.16 -7.61
N TYR A 24 39.72 -29.94 -8.57
CA TYR A 24 39.12 -29.40 -9.78
C TYR A 24 37.63 -29.78 -9.83
N LEU A 25 36.75 -28.78 -9.97
CA LEU A 25 35.28 -28.84 -9.97
C LEU A 25 34.67 -28.15 -11.20
N ASN A 26 35.48 -27.80 -12.19
CA ASN A 26 35.06 -27.03 -13.35
C ASN A 26 33.99 -27.77 -14.17
N ASN A 27 33.06 -27.03 -14.78
CA ASN A 27 32.01 -27.59 -15.65
C ASN A 27 31.17 -28.63 -14.90
N ASN A 28 30.48 -28.18 -13.86
CA ASN A 28 29.48 -28.93 -13.10
C ASN A 28 28.22 -28.05 -12.96
N ASN A 29 27.27 -28.45 -12.09
CA ASN A 29 26.05 -27.71 -11.80
C ASN A 29 26.02 -27.23 -10.34
N LEU A 30 27.19 -26.93 -9.76
CA LEU A 30 27.31 -26.60 -8.34
C LEU A 30 26.63 -25.27 -8.06
N THR A 31 25.78 -25.25 -7.04
CA THR A 31 25.17 -24.02 -6.52
C THR A 31 25.89 -23.49 -5.28
N SER A 32 26.69 -24.33 -4.63
CA SER A 32 27.50 -23.99 -3.47
C SER A 32 28.75 -24.87 -3.41
N ILE A 33 29.81 -24.32 -2.80
CA ILE A 33 31.08 -24.99 -2.51
C ILE A 33 31.46 -24.85 -1.03
N ASP A 34 30.48 -24.63 -0.14
CA ASP A 34 30.73 -24.42 1.30
C ASP A 34 31.44 -25.58 1.99
N ALA A 35 31.37 -26.79 1.42
CA ALA A 35 32.10 -27.96 1.91
C ALA A 35 33.63 -27.75 1.97
N LEU A 36 34.17 -26.84 1.13
CA LEU A 36 35.59 -26.47 1.13
C LEU A 36 36.04 -25.89 2.47
N ASN A 37 35.12 -25.31 3.27
CA ASN A 37 35.44 -24.78 4.59
C ASN A 37 36.18 -25.76 5.47
N THR A 38 35.98 -27.05 5.27
CA THR A 38 36.52 -28.09 6.13
C THR A 38 37.89 -28.62 5.65
N LEU A 39 38.39 -28.18 4.49
CA LEU A 39 39.57 -28.71 3.79
C LEU A 39 40.82 -27.84 4.00
N ARG A 40 41.34 -27.80 5.22
CA ARG A 40 42.44 -26.89 5.62
C ARG A 40 43.78 -27.16 4.92
N GLY A 41 43.93 -28.31 4.29
CA GLY A 41 45.12 -28.64 3.49
C GLY A 41 45.08 -28.11 2.06
N LEU A 42 43.92 -27.64 1.56
CA LEU A 42 43.70 -27.32 0.16
C LEU A 42 44.43 -26.03 -0.24
N THR A 43 45.22 -26.10 -1.30
CA THR A 43 46.02 -24.98 -1.83
C THR A 43 45.46 -24.46 -3.16
N ILE A 44 44.79 -25.31 -3.93
CA ILE A 44 44.20 -24.97 -5.23
C ILE A 44 42.78 -25.53 -5.32
N ALA A 45 41.84 -24.67 -5.70
CA ALA A 45 40.46 -25.06 -5.99
C ALA A 45 39.91 -24.29 -7.19
N TYR A 46 39.61 -25.01 -8.28
CA TYR A 46 38.97 -24.44 -9.47
C TYR A 46 37.54 -24.95 -9.59
N ALA A 47 36.58 -24.04 -9.70
CA ALA A 47 35.14 -24.31 -9.81
C ALA A 47 34.49 -23.46 -10.91
N ASP A 48 35.22 -23.19 -11.98
CA ASP A 48 34.75 -22.42 -13.12
C ASP A 48 33.56 -23.10 -13.81
N ASN A 49 32.69 -22.33 -14.45
CA ASN A 49 31.54 -22.83 -15.21
C ASN A 49 30.61 -23.70 -14.35
N ASN A 50 30.09 -23.11 -13.28
CA ASN A 50 29.07 -23.66 -12.37
C ASN A 50 27.93 -22.65 -12.19
N ASN A 51 27.13 -22.77 -11.13
CA ASN A 51 25.98 -21.91 -10.81
C ASN A 51 26.12 -21.28 -9.40
N ILE A 52 27.35 -21.05 -8.95
CA ILE A 52 27.63 -20.55 -7.59
C ILE A 52 27.35 -19.04 -7.54
N THR A 53 26.58 -18.60 -6.54
CA THR A 53 26.22 -17.18 -6.35
C THR A 53 26.82 -16.55 -5.09
N ASP A 54 27.17 -17.35 -4.09
CA ASP A 54 27.55 -16.87 -2.75
C ASP A 54 28.87 -17.50 -2.30
N LEU A 55 29.84 -16.65 -1.98
CA LEU A 55 31.14 -17.06 -1.42
C LEU A 55 31.34 -16.62 0.04
N SER A 56 30.37 -15.95 0.65
CA SER A 56 30.52 -15.30 1.95
C SER A 56 30.93 -16.29 3.06
N ASN A 57 30.47 -17.53 2.96
CA ASN A 57 30.80 -18.60 3.89
C ASN A 57 32.26 -19.08 3.80
N LEU A 58 33.01 -18.73 2.74
CA LEU A 58 34.36 -19.24 2.51
C LEU A 58 35.47 -18.35 3.05
N LYS A 59 35.16 -17.19 3.66
CA LYS A 59 36.17 -16.20 4.06
C LYS A 59 37.29 -16.79 4.90
N ASN A 60 36.93 -17.54 5.95
CA ASN A 60 37.90 -18.15 6.85
C ASN A 60 38.73 -19.24 6.16
N PHE A 61 38.13 -19.95 5.22
CA PHE A 61 38.85 -20.94 4.42
C PHE A 61 39.85 -20.29 3.48
N PHE A 62 39.42 -19.28 2.73
CA PHE A 62 40.26 -18.52 1.80
C PHE A 62 41.47 -17.88 2.51
N GLU A 63 41.27 -17.30 3.70
CA GLU A 63 42.36 -16.75 4.52
C GLU A 63 43.30 -17.84 5.09
N ALA A 64 42.80 -19.06 5.29
CA ALA A 64 43.62 -20.15 5.77
C ALA A 64 44.51 -20.77 4.67
N MET A 65 44.12 -20.66 3.39
CA MET A 65 44.87 -21.21 2.24
C MET A 65 46.32 -20.72 2.20
N VAL A 66 47.21 -21.53 1.67
CA VAL A 66 48.64 -21.20 1.51
C VAL A 66 48.99 -21.32 0.03
N ALA A 67 49.62 -20.28 -0.52
CA ALA A 67 50.07 -20.27 -1.91
C ALA A 67 51.13 -21.36 -2.14
N GLN A 68 51.07 -22.03 -3.29
CA GLN A 68 52.01 -23.10 -3.66
C GLN A 68 52.51 -22.89 -5.10
N GLY A 69 53.69 -22.31 -5.24
CA GLY A 69 54.30 -22.01 -6.54
C GLY A 69 53.49 -20.99 -7.35
N ASP A 70 53.54 -21.10 -8.67
CA ASP A 70 52.87 -20.18 -9.61
C ASP A 70 51.38 -20.50 -9.84
N TYR A 71 50.86 -21.55 -9.21
CA TYR A 71 49.49 -22.02 -9.46
C TYR A 71 48.46 -21.21 -8.66
N GLU A 72 47.41 -20.79 -9.36
CA GLU A 72 46.40 -19.85 -8.87
C GLU A 72 45.50 -20.47 -7.79
N GLY A 73 45.11 -19.65 -6.81
CA GLY A 73 44.44 -20.08 -5.57
C GLY A 73 43.01 -20.58 -5.76
N LEU A 74 42.03 -19.67 -5.60
CA LEU A 74 40.61 -19.98 -5.68
C LEU A 74 40.01 -19.36 -6.96
N GLN A 75 39.63 -20.19 -7.93
CA GLN A 75 39.03 -19.73 -9.19
C GLN A 75 37.59 -20.22 -9.30
N ILE A 76 36.66 -19.29 -9.49
CA ILE A 76 35.21 -19.55 -9.53
C ILE A 76 34.62 -18.70 -10.66
N ASN A 77 35.24 -18.70 -11.83
CA ASN A 77 34.87 -17.83 -12.95
C ASN A 77 33.72 -18.41 -13.77
N ASN A 78 33.10 -17.56 -14.59
CA ASN A 78 32.12 -17.94 -15.60
C ASN A 78 30.92 -18.71 -15.04
N GLN A 79 30.51 -18.38 -13.81
CA GLN A 79 29.27 -18.89 -13.27
C GLN A 79 28.10 -18.41 -14.12
N THR A 80 27.02 -19.18 -14.21
CA THR A 80 25.82 -18.77 -14.96
C THR A 80 24.56 -19.08 -14.17
N ILE A 81 23.64 -18.13 -14.10
CA ILE A 81 22.34 -18.27 -13.44
C ILE A 81 21.25 -17.61 -14.28
N THR A 82 20.07 -18.22 -14.28
CA THR A 82 18.84 -17.60 -14.77
C THR A 82 17.91 -17.33 -13.58
N LEU A 83 17.53 -16.07 -13.40
CA LEU A 83 16.60 -15.65 -12.35
C LEU A 83 15.14 -15.90 -12.74
N PRO A 84 14.19 -15.92 -11.78
CA PRO A 84 12.76 -16.00 -12.07
C PRO A 84 12.28 -14.82 -12.93
N THR A 85 11.30 -15.05 -13.82
CA THR A 85 10.76 -14.03 -14.73
C THR A 85 10.14 -12.85 -13.98
N ILE A 86 10.44 -11.62 -14.44
CA ILE A 86 9.77 -10.39 -14.01
C ILE A 86 8.66 -10.05 -15.01
N ASN A 87 7.45 -9.78 -14.53
CA ASN A 87 6.34 -9.31 -15.36
C ASN A 87 6.12 -7.81 -15.11
N ILE A 88 6.09 -7.01 -16.17
CA ILE A 88 5.82 -5.58 -16.11
C ILE A 88 4.86 -5.14 -17.23
N LYS A 89 4.22 -3.99 -17.04
CA LYS A 89 3.50 -3.29 -18.11
C LYS A 89 4.47 -2.39 -18.90
N LYS A 90 4.12 -2.09 -20.14
CA LYS A 90 4.83 -1.11 -20.98
C LYS A 90 5.03 0.21 -20.22
N GLY A 91 6.25 0.75 -20.29
CA GLY A 91 6.62 2.00 -19.62
C GLY A 91 7.11 1.84 -18.18
N ALA A 92 6.85 0.70 -17.53
CA ALA A 92 7.40 0.41 -16.21
C ALA A 92 8.88 -0.02 -16.28
N THR A 93 9.57 0.11 -15.15
CA THR A 93 10.97 -0.32 -14.99
C THR A 93 11.01 -1.72 -14.37
N ALA A 94 11.70 -2.65 -15.03
CA ALA A 94 12.00 -3.97 -14.45
C ALA A 94 13.25 -3.89 -13.58
N ASN A 95 13.15 -4.39 -12.34
CA ASN A 95 14.25 -4.37 -11.37
C ASN A 95 14.71 -5.79 -11.06
N SER A 96 15.90 -6.17 -11.53
CA SER A 96 16.55 -7.43 -11.20
C SER A 96 17.40 -7.26 -9.94
N THR A 97 17.28 -8.20 -9.00
CA THR A 97 18.16 -8.23 -7.82
C THR A 97 19.47 -8.90 -8.19
N ASN A 98 20.60 -8.26 -7.89
CA ASN A 98 21.92 -8.87 -8.01
C ASN A 98 22.01 -10.07 -7.04
N PRO A 99 22.10 -11.33 -7.52
CA PRO A 99 22.03 -12.50 -6.65
C PRO A 99 23.34 -12.79 -5.90
N THR A 100 24.40 -12.03 -6.20
CA THR A 100 25.75 -12.38 -5.76
C THR A 100 26.05 -12.01 -4.32
N LEU A 101 26.96 -12.73 -3.71
CA LEU A 101 27.70 -12.32 -2.52
C LEU A 101 29.17 -12.69 -2.70
N ASP A 102 30.05 -11.71 -2.54
CA ASP A 102 31.50 -11.92 -2.58
C ASP A 102 31.99 -12.60 -1.29
N ILE A 103 33.32 -12.81 -1.21
CA ILE A 103 33.96 -13.45 -0.05
C ILE A 103 33.77 -12.69 1.28
N ASN A 104 33.40 -11.41 1.22
CA ASN A 104 33.14 -10.56 2.38
C ASN A 104 31.63 -10.42 2.66
N GLY A 105 30.77 -11.09 1.89
CA GLY A 105 29.31 -10.98 2.02
C GLY A 105 28.74 -9.69 1.43
N GLN A 106 29.47 -9.01 0.52
CA GLN A 106 28.99 -7.81 -0.16
C GLN A 106 28.49 -8.15 -1.57
N LYS A 107 27.59 -7.33 -2.13
CA LYS A 107 27.16 -7.47 -3.53
C LYS A 107 28.34 -7.19 -4.45
N MET A 108 28.56 -8.10 -5.41
CA MET A 108 29.65 -7.93 -6.36
C MET A 108 29.37 -6.74 -7.29
N PRO A 109 30.40 -5.99 -7.70
CA PRO A 109 30.30 -4.97 -8.74
C PRO A 109 29.69 -5.54 -10.03
N VAL A 110 28.67 -4.86 -10.55
CA VAL A 110 27.98 -5.25 -11.79
C VAL A 110 28.60 -4.52 -12.99
N SER A 111 28.70 -5.22 -14.12
CA SER A 111 29.18 -4.68 -15.39
C SER A 111 28.47 -5.35 -16.58
N ASN A 112 28.72 -4.86 -17.80
CA ASN A 112 28.24 -5.45 -19.05
C ASN A 112 26.73 -5.70 -19.05
N ILE A 113 25.96 -4.71 -18.61
CA ILE A 113 24.50 -4.75 -18.54
C ILE A 113 23.94 -4.58 -19.96
N SER A 114 23.04 -5.46 -20.38
CA SER A 114 22.38 -5.37 -21.69
C SER A 114 21.28 -4.30 -21.69
N ASN A 115 20.78 -3.94 -22.88
CA ASN A 115 19.59 -3.09 -23.03
C ASN A 115 19.68 -1.76 -22.27
N ASP A 116 20.88 -1.17 -22.21
CA ASP A 116 21.16 0.10 -21.54
C ASP A 116 20.71 0.12 -20.07
N GLY A 117 20.66 -1.05 -19.42
CA GLY A 117 20.30 -1.15 -18.01
C GLY A 117 21.32 -0.45 -17.10
N THR A 118 20.84 0.01 -15.95
CA THR A 118 21.64 0.72 -14.95
C THR A 118 21.76 -0.10 -13.68
N VAL A 119 22.80 0.16 -12.87
CA VAL A 119 22.98 -0.49 -11.57
C VAL A 119 22.91 0.55 -10.45
N SER A 120 22.30 0.19 -9.33
CA SER A 120 22.30 1.01 -8.12
C SER A 120 23.71 1.20 -7.56
N ALA A 121 23.95 2.32 -6.86
CA ALA A 121 25.26 2.64 -6.29
C ALA A 121 25.80 1.57 -5.32
N ASP A 122 24.91 0.82 -4.66
CA ASP A 122 25.23 -0.27 -3.75
C ASP A 122 25.28 -1.66 -4.42
N ASN A 123 25.22 -1.71 -5.76
CA ASN A 123 25.22 -2.92 -6.58
C ASN A 123 24.09 -3.93 -6.28
N LYS A 124 23.04 -3.55 -5.54
CA LYS A 124 21.95 -4.47 -5.19
C LYS A 124 20.96 -4.69 -6.32
N THR A 125 20.71 -3.67 -7.14
CA THR A 125 19.64 -3.69 -8.13
C THR A 125 20.17 -3.30 -9.50
N VAL A 126 19.76 -4.06 -10.52
CA VAL A 126 19.97 -3.73 -11.93
C VAL A 126 18.61 -3.42 -12.54
N SER A 127 18.46 -2.22 -13.09
CA SER A 127 17.19 -1.67 -13.57
C SER A 127 17.17 -1.55 -15.09
N PHE A 128 16.04 -1.92 -15.69
CA PHE A 128 15.82 -1.90 -17.13
C PHE A 128 14.51 -1.16 -17.41
N ALA A 129 14.62 0.03 -18.00
CA ALA A 129 13.47 0.86 -18.37
C ALA A 129 13.20 0.76 -19.88
N ASN A 130 12.02 1.21 -20.31
CA ASN A 130 11.65 1.36 -21.73
C ASN A 130 11.81 0.07 -22.57
N LEU A 131 11.63 -1.09 -21.95
CA LEU A 131 11.68 -2.36 -22.67
C LEU A 131 10.47 -2.48 -23.62
N PRO A 132 10.66 -2.97 -24.86
CA PRO A 132 9.55 -3.18 -25.78
C PRO A 132 8.70 -4.37 -25.34
N ILE A 133 7.44 -4.38 -25.78
CA ILE A 133 6.46 -5.43 -25.49
C ILE A 133 6.95 -6.81 -25.95
N GLY A 134 6.57 -7.82 -25.19
CA GLY A 134 6.88 -9.22 -25.41
C GLY A 134 7.91 -9.77 -24.43
N ASN A 135 8.32 -11.01 -24.68
CA ASN A 135 9.31 -11.68 -23.86
C ASN A 135 10.72 -11.25 -24.25
N LYS A 136 11.51 -10.86 -23.25
CA LYS A 136 12.92 -10.49 -23.37
C LYS A 136 13.74 -11.23 -22.32
N THR A 137 15.02 -11.41 -22.59
CA THR A 137 15.99 -11.80 -21.58
C THR A 137 17.05 -10.73 -21.56
N VAL A 138 17.19 -10.06 -20.42
CA VAL A 138 18.27 -9.11 -20.18
C VAL A 138 19.38 -9.81 -19.42
N THR A 139 20.61 -9.35 -19.58
CA THR A 139 21.78 -9.98 -18.97
C THR A 139 22.69 -8.94 -18.34
N TYR A 140 23.38 -9.33 -17.29
CA TYR A 140 24.48 -8.55 -16.73
C TYR A 140 25.56 -9.50 -16.19
N LYS A 141 26.76 -8.96 -15.99
CA LYS A 141 27.86 -9.69 -15.37
C LYS A 141 28.17 -9.10 -14.02
N ALA A 142 28.75 -9.92 -13.14
CA ALA A 142 29.41 -9.41 -11.95
C ALA A 142 30.79 -10.06 -11.82
N LYS A 143 31.78 -9.29 -11.35
CA LYS A 143 33.15 -9.77 -11.17
C LYS A 143 33.70 -9.28 -9.84
N PHE A 144 34.44 -10.15 -9.18
CA PHE A 144 35.16 -9.86 -7.94
C PHE A 144 36.52 -10.53 -7.97
N THR A 145 37.52 -9.83 -7.43
CA THR A 145 38.87 -10.35 -7.24
C THR A 145 39.37 -9.94 -5.87
N ALA A 146 40.11 -10.83 -5.20
CA ALA A 146 40.76 -10.53 -3.94
C ALA A 146 42.07 -11.30 -3.82
N THR A 147 42.88 -10.91 -2.85
CA THR A 147 44.08 -11.64 -2.44
C THR A 147 44.03 -11.81 -0.93
N SER A 148 44.22 -13.03 -0.45
CA SER A 148 44.22 -13.30 0.99
C SER A 148 45.42 -12.67 1.70
N SER A 149 45.39 -12.63 3.02
CA SER A 149 46.54 -12.20 3.85
C SER A 149 47.83 -12.99 3.61
N LYS A 150 47.72 -14.19 3.02
CA LYS A 150 48.85 -15.07 2.68
C LYS A 150 49.22 -15.03 1.19
N GLY A 151 48.69 -14.06 0.44
CA GLY A 151 49.01 -13.88 -0.98
C GLY A 151 48.27 -14.82 -1.93
N VAL A 152 47.21 -15.51 -1.47
CA VAL A 152 46.44 -16.43 -2.32
C VAL A 152 45.43 -15.63 -3.15
N PRO A 153 45.44 -15.70 -4.49
CA PRO A 153 44.48 -14.96 -5.31
C PRO A 153 43.11 -15.66 -5.36
N LEU A 154 42.07 -14.85 -5.47
CA LEU A 154 40.68 -15.23 -5.76
C LEU A 154 40.20 -14.48 -7.00
N SER A 155 39.64 -15.22 -7.96
CA SER A 155 38.86 -14.67 -9.06
C SER A 155 37.48 -15.30 -9.12
N TYR A 156 36.45 -14.46 -9.17
CA TYR A 156 35.05 -14.85 -9.21
C TYR A 156 34.32 -14.01 -10.26
N SER A 157 33.63 -14.67 -11.19
CA SER A 157 32.75 -13.99 -12.15
C SER A 157 31.50 -14.80 -12.44
N ILE A 158 30.41 -14.08 -12.71
CA ILE A 158 29.10 -14.66 -13.00
C ILE A 158 28.41 -13.88 -14.12
N ASN A 159 27.69 -14.61 -14.97
CA ASN A 159 26.76 -14.07 -15.96
C ASN A 159 25.33 -14.35 -15.44
N VAL A 160 24.54 -13.30 -15.28
CA VAL A 160 23.16 -13.40 -14.81
C VAL A 160 22.22 -13.13 -15.98
N SER A 161 21.26 -14.03 -16.18
CA SER A 161 20.16 -13.89 -17.14
C SER A 161 18.87 -13.62 -16.38
N GLN A 162 18.14 -12.57 -16.76
CA GLN A 162 16.87 -12.18 -16.18
C GLN A 162 15.80 -12.18 -17.28
N PRO A 163 14.91 -13.18 -17.32
CA PRO A 163 13.73 -13.15 -18.17
C PRO A 163 12.79 -12.02 -17.72
N ILE A 164 12.24 -11.29 -18.69
CA ILE A 164 11.27 -10.21 -18.49
C ILE A 164 10.13 -10.40 -19.51
N ASN A 165 8.90 -10.33 -19.04
CA ASN A 165 7.71 -10.26 -19.87
C ASN A 165 7.11 -8.87 -19.76
N VAL A 166 7.00 -8.17 -20.89
CA VAL A 166 6.40 -6.84 -20.97
C VAL A 166 5.06 -6.96 -21.68
N SER A 167 3.96 -6.68 -20.98
CA SER A 167 2.62 -6.65 -21.59
C SER A 167 2.15 -5.23 -21.89
N GLU A 168 1.16 -5.08 -22.77
CA GLU A 168 0.46 -3.81 -22.96
C GLU A 168 -0.23 -3.36 -21.68
N GLN A 169 -0.37 -2.05 -21.54
CA GLN A 169 -1.32 -1.47 -20.59
C GLN A 169 -2.74 -1.68 -21.13
N THR A 170 -3.69 -1.92 -20.23
CA THR A 170 -5.09 -2.04 -20.57
C THR A 170 -5.85 -0.80 -20.12
N ASP A 171 -6.82 -0.38 -20.92
CA ASP A 171 -7.74 0.68 -20.53
C ASP A 171 -8.70 0.15 -19.45
N SER A 172 -8.96 0.95 -18.43
CA SER A 172 -9.98 0.69 -17.41
C SER A 172 -10.67 1.99 -17.00
N THR A 173 -11.75 1.84 -16.25
CA THR A 173 -12.56 2.95 -15.78
C THR A 173 -12.77 2.93 -14.27
N VAL A 174 -12.98 4.12 -13.71
CA VAL A 174 -13.47 4.32 -12.34
C VAL A 174 -14.83 5.00 -12.43
N SER A 175 -15.89 4.28 -12.09
CA SER A 175 -17.25 4.85 -12.00
C SER A 175 -17.47 5.45 -10.62
N VAL A 176 -17.89 6.72 -10.57
CA VAL A 176 -18.10 7.47 -9.33
C VAL A 176 -19.59 7.71 -9.12
N PHE A 177 -20.13 7.12 -8.06
CA PHE A 177 -21.54 7.22 -7.68
C PHE A 177 -21.71 8.21 -6.54
N TYR A 178 -22.82 8.95 -6.58
CA TYR A 178 -23.22 9.89 -5.53
C TYR A 178 -24.63 9.52 -5.09
N GLN A 179 -24.77 8.85 -3.95
CA GLN A 179 -26.04 8.24 -3.55
C GLN A 179 -26.37 8.46 -2.07
N ASP A 180 -27.64 8.32 -1.69
CA ASP A 180 -28.05 8.30 -0.28
C ASP A 180 -27.81 6.92 0.38
N GLU A 181 -28.13 6.82 1.67
CA GLU A 181 -28.02 5.58 2.45
C GLU A 181 -28.89 4.42 1.94
N ASN A 182 -29.86 4.69 1.07
CA ASN A 182 -30.73 3.69 0.46
C ASN A 182 -30.29 3.33 -0.98
N GLY A 183 -29.20 3.93 -1.47
CA GLY A 183 -28.71 3.73 -2.83
C GLY A 183 -29.44 4.56 -3.89
N ASN A 184 -30.20 5.58 -3.51
CA ASN A 184 -30.83 6.48 -4.48
C ASN A 184 -29.80 7.46 -5.03
N GLU A 185 -29.73 7.61 -6.35
CA GLU A 185 -28.84 8.56 -7.03
C GLU A 185 -29.20 10.01 -6.68
N LEU A 186 -28.23 10.76 -6.16
CA LEU A 186 -28.37 12.17 -5.77
C LEU A 186 -27.71 13.13 -6.78
N ALA A 187 -26.75 12.64 -7.56
CA ALA A 187 -26.12 13.37 -8.65
C ALA A 187 -25.65 12.40 -9.75
N PRO A 188 -25.53 12.86 -11.02
CA PRO A 188 -25.12 12.00 -12.12
C PRO A 188 -23.79 11.29 -11.85
N THR A 189 -23.77 10.00 -12.17
CA THR A 189 -22.56 9.17 -12.17
C THR A 189 -21.47 9.76 -13.05
N GLU A 190 -20.24 9.78 -12.55
CA GLU A 190 -19.06 10.19 -13.33
C GLU A 190 -18.23 8.96 -13.71
N THR A 191 -17.46 9.06 -14.79
CA THR A 191 -16.56 8.00 -15.22
C THR A 191 -15.21 8.61 -15.58
N LEU A 192 -14.17 8.15 -14.88
CA LEU A 192 -12.79 8.42 -15.22
C LEU A 192 -12.27 7.25 -16.04
N SER A 193 -11.50 7.50 -17.09
CA SER A 193 -10.89 6.47 -17.92
C SER A 193 -9.39 6.71 -18.00
N GLY A 194 -8.61 5.64 -17.91
CA GLY A 194 -7.16 5.71 -18.00
C GLY A 194 -6.54 4.33 -18.19
N LYS A 195 -5.24 4.32 -18.44
CA LYS A 195 -4.49 3.08 -18.61
C LYS A 195 -3.99 2.57 -17.27
N SER A 196 -3.88 1.25 -17.13
CA SER A 196 -3.30 0.59 -15.96
C SER A 196 -1.97 1.27 -15.52
N GLY A 197 -1.92 1.78 -14.29
CA GLY A 197 -0.78 2.49 -13.71
C GLY A 197 -0.81 4.02 -13.83
N GLU A 198 -1.75 4.61 -14.59
CA GLU A 198 -2.00 6.06 -14.54
C GLU A 198 -2.77 6.44 -13.27
N ASP A 199 -2.51 7.63 -12.73
CA ASP A 199 -3.17 8.09 -11.50
C ASP A 199 -4.59 8.63 -11.79
N TYR A 200 -5.50 8.47 -10.83
CA TYR A 200 -6.82 9.09 -10.81
C TYR A 200 -7.13 9.69 -9.44
N GLN A 201 -8.04 10.66 -9.44
CA GLN A 201 -8.57 11.30 -8.24
C GLN A 201 -10.05 11.66 -8.50
N THR A 202 -10.92 11.24 -7.60
CA THR A 202 -12.34 11.62 -7.61
C THR A 202 -12.57 12.84 -6.73
N THR A 203 -13.68 13.55 -6.97
CA THR A 203 -14.04 14.77 -6.25
C THR A 203 -15.38 14.60 -5.58
N GLU A 204 -15.49 14.98 -4.30
CA GLU A 204 -16.77 15.04 -3.61
C GLU A 204 -17.66 16.14 -4.19
N LYS A 205 -18.97 15.88 -4.34
CA LYS A 205 -19.96 16.90 -4.72
C LYS A 205 -20.67 17.48 -3.50
N THR A 206 -20.88 18.79 -3.51
CA THR A 206 -21.86 19.43 -2.61
C THR A 206 -23.27 19.18 -3.13
N ILE A 207 -24.11 18.54 -2.33
CA ILE A 207 -25.49 18.19 -2.69
C ILE A 207 -26.44 18.90 -1.71
N ALA A 208 -27.44 19.60 -2.25
CA ALA A 208 -28.38 20.38 -1.44
C ALA A 208 -29.14 19.50 -0.42
N ASN A 209 -29.17 19.93 0.84
CA ASN A 209 -29.79 19.23 1.98
C ASN A 209 -29.12 17.92 2.41
N TYR A 210 -27.96 17.58 1.85
CA TYR A 210 -27.20 16.38 2.20
C TYR A 210 -25.80 16.76 2.69
N GLN A 211 -25.22 15.88 3.51
CA GLN A 211 -23.82 15.94 3.93
C GLN A 211 -23.15 14.59 3.64
N LEU A 212 -21.86 14.60 3.32
CA LEU A 212 -21.12 13.36 3.11
C LEU A 212 -21.09 12.56 4.41
N LYS A 213 -21.50 11.30 4.33
CA LYS A 213 -21.42 10.34 5.42
C LYS A 213 -20.12 9.55 5.35
N GLU A 214 -19.87 8.93 4.20
CA GLU A 214 -18.69 8.10 3.95
C GLU A 214 -18.36 7.97 2.46
N ILE A 215 -17.17 7.44 2.18
CA ILE A 215 -16.71 7.10 0.83
C ILE A 215 -16.39 5.61 0.81
N GLU A 216 -17.05 4.87 -0.07
CA GLU A 216 -16.77 3.46 -0.34
C GLU A 216 -15.84 3.35 -1.56
N GLY A 217 -14.83 2.49 -1.47
CA GLY A 217 -13.78 2.38 -2.49
C GLY A 217 -12.62 3.35 -2.28
N GLN A 218 -11.79 3.52 -3.31
CA GLN A 218 -10.59 4.37 -3.25
C GLN A 218 -10.84 5.67 -4.01
N ALA A 219 -10.99 6.80 -3.32
CA ALA A 219 -11.18 8.11 -3.95
C ALA A 219 -9.97 8.57 -4.79
N SER A 220 -8.82 7.93 -4.62
CA SER A 220 -7.65 8.13 -5.46
C SER A 220 -6.72 6.94 -5.47
N GLY A 221 -5.95 6.83 -6.54
CA GLY A 221 -5.03 5.72 -6.74
C GLY A 221 -4.60 5.63 -8.19
N GLN A 222 -4.24 4.43 -8.62
CA GLN A 222 -3.90 4.14 -10.01
C GLN A 222 -4.97 3.28 -10.65
N PHE A 223 -5.23 3.53 -11.94
CA PHE A 223 -6.04 2.62 -12.75
C PHE A 223 -5.43 1.22 -12.73
N THR A 224 -6.30 0.21 -12.66
CA THR A 224 -5.88 -1.19 -12.65
C THR A 224 -6.14 -1.83 -14.01
N ASP A 225 -6.00 -3.14 -14.10
CA ASP A 225 -6.39 -3.90 -15.30
C ASP A 225 -7.90 -4.17 -15.35
N THR A 226 -8.66 -3.74 -14.33
CA THR A 226 -10.11 -3.94 -14.21
C THR A 226 -10.82 -2.64 -13.85
N ASP A 227 -12.06 -2.51 -14.30
CA ASP A 227 -12.94 -1.43 -13.88
C ASP A 227 -13.19 -1.48 -12.37
N SER A 228 -13.37 -0.31 -11.76
CA SER A 228 -13.64 -0.17 -10.34
C SER A 228 -14.67 0.91 -10.07
N THR A 229 -15.13 0.99 -8.83
CA THR A 229 -16.17 1.93 -8.41
C THR A 229 -15.75 2.69 -7.16
N VAL A 230 -16.16 3.95 -7.10
CA VAL A 230 -16.09 4.80 -5.89
C VAL A 230 -17.50 5.32 -5.61
N THR A 231 -17.95 5.20 -4.38
CA THR A 231 -19.29 5.64 -3.99
C THR A 231 -19.17 6.67 -2.88
N TYR A 232 -19.61 7.89 -3.14
CA TYR A 232 -19.84 8.89 -2.10
C TYR A 232 -21.26 8.68 -1.55
N VAL A 233 -21.34 8.24 -0.29
CA VAL A 233 -22.60 7.98 0.40
C VAL A 233 -22.96 9.20 1.25
N TYR A 234 -24.15 9.73 1.05
CA TYR A 234 -24.64 10.92 1.71
C TYR A 234 -25.79 10.61 2.66
N GLU A 235 -25.87 11.37 3.75
CA GLU A 235 -27.03 11.41 4.64
C GLU A 235 -27.67 12.80 4.62
N LYS A 236 -28.92 12.91 5.08
CA LYS A 236 -29.55 14.23 5.25
C LYS A 236 -28.72 15.10 6.19
N ALA A 237 -28.51 16.35 5.81
CA ALA A 237 -27.83 17.33 6.65
C ALA A 237 -28.68 17.66 7.89
N ASP A 238 -28.03 18.19 8.93
CA ASP A 238 -28.73 18.72 10.09
C ASP A 238 -29.64 19.90 9.68
N GLY A 239 -30.89 19.86 10.10
CA GLY A 239 -31.84 20.95 9.90
C GLY A 239 -31.54 22.12 10.83
N ALA A 240 -32.04 23.30 10.47
CA ALA A 240 -32.00 24.44 11.36
C ALA A 240 -32.91 24.18 12.59
N PRO A 241 -32.51 24.64 13.79
CA PRO A 241 -33.27 24.39 15.00
C PRO A 241 -34.68 25.00 14.94
N VAL A 242 -35.64 24.28 15.50
CA VAL A 242 -37.01 24.76 15.71
C VAL A 242 -37.10 25.33 17.12
N THR A 243 -37.45 26.61 17.25
CA THR A 243 -37.62 27.29 18.54
C THR A 243 -39.09 27.33 18.92
N VAL A 244 -39.43 26.87 20.12
CA VAL A 244 -40.81 26.93 20.65
C VAL A 244 -40.91 28.05 21.66
N LYS A 245 -41.84 28.98 21.44
CA LYS A 245 -42.10 30.14 22.30
C LYS A 245 -43.46 30.02 22.97
N TYR A 246 -43.54 30.58 24.17
CA TYR A 246 -44.72 30.60 25.02
C TYR A 246 -44.96 32.04 25.46
N VAL A 247 -45.94 32.71 24.85
CA VAL A 247 -46.14 34.15 25.02
C VAL A 247 -47.57 34.49 25.41
N ASP A 248 -47.78 35.62 26.06
CA ASP A 248 -49.13 36.18 26.24
C ASP A 248 -49.64 36.85 24.94
N ALA A 249 -50.84 37.43 24.99
CA ALA A 249 -51.45 38.15 23.86
C ALA A 249 -50.68 39.40 23.43
N ASP A 250 -49.86 39.96 24.32
CA ASP A 250 -49.02 41.14 24.07
C ASP A 250 -47.61 40.76 23.54
N GLY A 251 -47.30 39.45 23.51
CA GLY A 251 -46.05 38.91 23.02
C GLY A 251 -44.94 38.80 24.07
N ASN A 252 -45.25 38.96 25.36
CA ASN A 252 -44.27 38.79 26.43
C ASN A 252 -44.02 37.30 26.69
N ASP A 253 -42.75 36.92 26.86
CA ASP A 253 -42.37 35.54 27.15
C ASP A 253 -42.86 35.12 28.56
N LEU A 254 -43.65 34.04 28.63
CA LEU A 254 -44.19 33.48 29.87
C LEU A 254 -43.37 32.30 30.41
N ALA A 255 -42.53 31.69 29.57
CA ALA A 255 -41.65 30.60 29.93
C ALA A 255 -40.41 30.59 29.02
N THR A 256 -39.34 29.90 29.46
CA THR A 256 -38.16 29.68 28.62
C THR A 256 -38.53 28.90 27.35
N SER A 257 -37.98 29.33 26.22
CA SER A 257 -38.18 28.68 24.93
C SER A 257 -37.49 27.32 24.87
N ASP A 258 -38.11 26.38 24.15
CA ASP A 258 -37.51 25.07 23.86
C ASP A 258 -36.85 25.10 22.48
N THR A 259 -35.82 24.26 22.29
CA THR A 259 -35.13 24.08 21.02
C THR A 259 -35.17 22.62 20.63
N LEU A 260 -35.69 22.33 19.44
CA LEU A 260 -35.65 21.01 18.85
C LEU A 260 -34.60 21.01 17.75
N ASN A 261 -33.81 19.94 17.67
CA ASN A 261 -32.83 19.68 16.62
C ASN A 261 -33.19 18.37 15.93
N GLY A 262 -32.94 18.29 14.62
CA GLY A 262 -33.16 17.08 13.84
C GLY A 262 -32.62 17.25 12.42
N LYS A 263 -32.52 16.15 11.69
CA LYS A 263 -32.11 16.14 10.27
C LYS A 263 -33.17 16.81 9.41
N ILE A 264 -32.77 17.41 8.28
CA ILE A 264 -33.72 17.94 7.29
C ILE A 264 -34.73 16.85 6.90
N ASP A 265 -36.00 17.25 6.76
CA ASP A 265 -37.17 16.41 6.48
C ASP A 265 -37.60 15.47 7.63
N ALA A 266 -36.84 15.37 8.72
CA ALA A 266 -37.30 14.64 9.90
C ALA A 266 -38.51 15.36 10.53
N PRO A 267 -39.54 14.62 11.00
CA PRO A 267 -40.70 15.22 11.62
C PRO A 267 -40.38 15.75 13.02
N TYR A 268 -41.04 16.83 13.41
CA TYR A 268 -41.11 17.29 14.80
C TYR A 268 -42.55 17.49 15.24
N GLN A 269 -42.75 17.39 16.55
CA GLN A 269 -44.00 17.70 17.21
C GLN A 269 -43.71 18.46 18.50
N THR A 270 -44.52 19.46 18.77
CA THR A 270 -44.45 20.29 19.97
C THR A 270 -45.78 20.28 20.69
N SER A 271 -45.75 20.64 21.97
CA SER A 271 -46.95 20.79 22.79
C SER A 271 -46.85 22.05 23.64
N ALA A 272 -48.00 22.58 24.02
CA ALA A 272 -48.08 23.70 24.94
C ALA A 272 -47.56 23.29 26.32
N LYS A 273 -46.89 24.21 27.02
CA LYS A 273 -46.49 24.02 28.41
C LYS A 273 -47.65 24.34 29.34
N SER A 274 -47.74 23.64 30.45
CA SER A 274 -48.59 24.06 31.56
C SER A 274 -47.92 25.22 32.29
N ILE A 275 -48.56 26.39 32.31
CA ILE A 275 -48.05 27.60 32.96
C ILE A 275 -49.10 28.04 34.00
N SER A 276 -48.68 28.22 35.25
CA SER A 276 -49.59 28.62 36.35
C SER A 276 -50.32 29.90 36.01
N ASP A 277 -51.64 29.95 36.24
CA ASP A 277 -52.51 31.10 36.00
C ASP A 277 -52.70 31.50 34.51
N TRP A 278 -52.29 30.64 33.58
CA TRP A 278 -52.43 30.85 32.13
C TRP A 278 -53.08 29.64 31.44
N ALA A 279 -53.99 29.91 30.50
CA ALA A 279 -54.61 28.92 29.63
C ALA A 279 -54.14 29.13 28.17
N VAL A 280 -54.00 28.05 27.41
CA VAL A 280 -53.62 28.13 25.98
C VAL A 280 -54.77 28.69 25.19
N LYS A 281 -54.56 29.86 24.57
CA LYS A 281 -55.54 30.50 23.69
C LYS A 281 -55.39 30.03 22.25
N THR A 282 -54.14 29.97 21.77
CA THR A 282 -53.84 29.63 20.37
C THR A 282 -52.74 28.58 20.30
N THR A 283 -53.06 27.45 19.67
CA THR A 283 -52.08 26.48 19.20
C THR A 283 -51.70 26.82 17.75
N PRO A 284 -50.41 27.00 17.43
CA PRO A 284 -50.01 27.39 16.08
C PRO A 284 -50.14 26.23 15.10
N ASN A 285 -50.42 26.52 13.83
CA ASN A 285 -50.58 25.50 12.78
C ASN A 285 -49.31 24.69 12.52
N ASN A 286 -48.13 25.26 12.82
CA ASN A 286 -46.83 24.59 12.70
C ASN A 286 -46.40 23.91 14.02
N ALA A 287 -47.33 23.59 14.94
CA ALA A 287 -47.01 22.79 16.12
C ALA A 287 -46.46 21.39 15.77
N THR A 288 -46.81 20.88 14.59
CA THR A 288 -46.19 19.73 13.92
C THR A 288 -45.63 20.17 12.59
N GLY A 289 -44.50 19.61 12.18
CA GLY A 289 -43.89 19.90 10.89
C GLY A 289 -42.67 19.03 10.63
N VAL A 290 -41.84 19.43 9.68
CA VAL A 290 -40.52 18.84 9.43
C VAL A 290 -39.44 19.89 9.62
N PHE A 291 -38.24 19.45 10.01
CA PHE A 291 -37.06 20.32 10.04
C PHE A 291 -36.70 20.75 8.62
N THR A 292 -36.42 22.04 8.47
CA THR A 292 -35.96 22.62 7.20
C THR A 292 -34.55 23.17 7.35
N ASN A 293 -33.93 23.66 6.27
CA ASN A 293 -32.67 24.39 6.35
C ASN A 293 -32.82 25.82 6.95
N SER A 294 -34.05 26.25 7.23
CA SER A 294 -34.38 27.58 7.74
C SER A 294 -34.90 27.49 9.17
N LYS A 295 -34.50 28.43 10.03
CA LYS A 295 -34.98 28.46 11.42
C LYS A 295 -36.50 28.63 11.45
N GLN A 296 -37.17 27.78 12.21
CA GLN A 296 -38.62 27.82 12.39
C GLN A 296 -38.93 28.25 13.82
N THR A 297 -40.00 29.04 14.00
CA THR A 297 -40.52 29.41 15.32
C THR A 297 -41.96 28.94 15.46
N VAL A 298 -42.23 28.20 16.53
CA VAL A 298 -43.56 27.71 16.92
C VAL A 298 -44.01 28.52 18.14
N THR A 299 -45.06 29.32 18.01
CA THR A 299 -45.49 30.22 19.09
C THR A 299 -46.86 29.81 19.63
N TYR A 300 -46.89 29.38 20.89
CA TYR A 300 -48.12 29.20 21.64
C TYR A 300 -48.50 30.52 22.32
N VAL A 301 -49.74 30.96 22.12
CA VAL A 301 -50.28 32.19 22.74
C VAL A 301 -51.21 31.80 23.88
N TYR A 302 -51.03 32.44 25.03
CA TYR A 302 -51.78 32.19 26.26
C TYR A 302 -52.64 33.40 26.65
N GLU A 303 -53.72 33.12 27.38
CA GLU A 303 -54.53 34.13 28.06
C GLU A 303 -54.63 33.80 29.55
N LYS A 304 -54.80 34.83 30.39
CA LYS A 304 -54.86 34.66 31.84
C LYS A 304 -56.06 33.78 32.20
N ALA A 305 -55.83 32.73 32.99
CA ALA A 305 -56.90 31.85 33.44
C ALA A 305 -57.86 32.62 34.35
N ASP A 306 -59.17 32.41 34.17
CA ASP A 306 -60.17 32.98 35.07
C ASP A 306 -59.89 32.52 36.51
N GLY A 307 -59.66 33.49 37.40
CA GLY A 307 -59.42 33.21 38.80
C GLY A 307 -60.59 32.44 39.41
N ALA A 308 -60.31 31.44 40.24
CA ALA A 308 -61.35 30.78 41.01
C ALA A 308 -62.19 31.84 41.76
N PRO A 309 -63.53 31.75 41.78
CA PRO A 309 -64.36 32.74 42.44
C PRO A 309 -63.96 32.87 43.91
N VAL A 310 -63.49 34.06 44.29
CA VAL A 310 -63.16 34.38 45.67
C VAL A 310 -64.47 34.38 46.45
N THR A 311 -64.69 33.36 47.29
CA THR A 311 -65.83 33.34 48.19
C THR A 311 -65.50 34.21 49.41
N VAL A 312 -65.94 35.46 49.39
CA VAL A 312 -65.82 36.35 50.55
C VAL A 312 -66.88 35.94 51.59
N LYS A 313 -66.44 35.39 52.73
CA LYS A 313 -67.30 35.28 53.93
C LYS A 313 -67.10 36.53 54.77
N TYR A 314 -68.11 37.38 54.82
CA TYR A 314 -68.18 38.42 55.84
C TYR A 314 -68.44 37.76 57.20
N VAL A 315 -67.62 38.09 58.19
CA VAL A 315 -67.89 37.79 59.60
C VAL A 315 -68.25 39.12 60.24
N ASP A 316 -69.54 39.37 60.43
CA ASP A 316 -69.99 40.52 61.21
C ASP A 316 -69.72 40.23 62.69
N GLY A 317 -68.96 41.13 63.33
CA GLY A 317 -68.68 41.15 64.76
C GLY A 317 -68.73 42.58 65.27
#